data_AF-A0A7Y3ZBI9-F1
#
_entry.id   AF-A0A7Y3ZBI9-F1
#
_cell.length_a   1.000
_cell.length_b   1.000
_cell.length_c   1.000
_cell.angle_alpha   90.00
_cell.angle_beta   90.00
_cell.angle_gamma   90.00
#
_symmetry.space_group_name_H-M   'P 1'
#
loop_
_entity.id
_entity.type
_entity.pdbx_description
1 polymer ?
#
loop_
_entity_poly.entity_id
_entity_poly.type
_entity_poly.pdbx_seq_one_letter_code
_entity_poly.pdbx_strand_id
1 'polypeptide(L)'
;MSVYKEELGFPLFHGTSSIFLDSINQSGLGGENVSKKFEINAMFSQVVDAFNSKYKDCNWWVGEGFICEKMVRQEVTNGGFNFRYGGVYLTPSLKTAKNYATSNKYGSELISYFIRSYEELFKLDPMLADKIFPIAHPLRQLIALNPVPVVLEVVGITKDCLVTEQGMPIEEQLELMRQFPEEMWQQFNFESTKPISWENIKQIDLNG
;
A
#
# COMPACT_ATOMS: atom_id res chain seq x y z
N MET A 1 15.59 31.04 -10.68
CA MET A 1 15.55 30.18 -11.89
C MET A 1 14.46 29.16 -11.67
N SER A 2 13.41 29.18 -12.48
CA SER A 2 12.36 28.16 -12.47
C SER A 2 12.99 26.85 -12.95
N VAL A 3 13.12 25.86 -12.07
CA VAL A 3 13.43 24.49 -12.49
C VAL A 3 12.19 24.02 -13.24
N TYR A 4 12.25 24.02 -14.58
CA TYR A 4 11.18 23.43 -15.38
C TYR A 4 11.07 21.96 -14.99
N LYS A 5 9.96 21.61 -14.37
CA LYS A 5 9.66 20.23 -14.01
C LYS A 5 9.06 19.56 -15.23
N GLU A 6 9.68 18.46 -15.66
CA GLU A 6 9.20 17.70 -16.81
C GLU A 6 8.00 16.84 -16.40
N GLU A 7 6.88 16.95 -17.11
CA GLU A 7 5.71 16.10 -16.92
C GLU A 7 5.99 14.66 -17.36
N LEU A 8 5.32 13.70 -16.72
CA LEU A 8 5.45 12.28 -17.06
C LEU A 8 4.88 11.95 -18.46
N GLY A 9 3.81 12.66 -18.86
CA GLY A 9 3.19 12.52 -20.18
C GLY A 9 2.12 11.44 -20.32
N PHE A 10 1.84 10.66 -19.26
CA PHE A 10 0.76 9.67 -19.20
C PHE A 10 0.18 9.60 -17.78
N PRO A 11 -1.09 9.20 -17.61
CA PRO A 11 -1.69 9.06 -16.28
C PRO A 11 -1.10 7.86 -15.53
N LEU A 12 -1.12 7.95 -14.21
CA LEU A 12 -0.86 6.83 -13.32
C LEU A 12 -2.11 6.50 -12.50
N PHE A 13 -2.19 5.29 -11.99
CA PHE A 13 -3.34 4.80 -11.25
C PHE A 13 -2.94 4.29 -9.86
N HIS A 14 -3.82 4.49 -8.89
CA HIS A 14 -3.67 4.00 -7.53
C HIS A 14 -4.93 3.26 -7.09
N GLY A 15 -4.78 1.99 -6.73
CA GLY A 15 -5.85 1.21 -6.11
C GLY A 15 -5.87 1.45 -4.60
N THR A 16 -7.02 1.85 -4.06
CA THR A 16 -7.21 2.18 -2.65
C THR A 16 -8.61 1.81 -2.17
N SER A 17 -8.99 2.30 -0.99
CA SER A 17 -10.30 2.07 -0.38
C SER A 17 -11.00 3.39 -0.05
N SER A 18 -12.34 3.37 -0.08
CA SER A 18 -13.17 4.51 0.27
C SER A 18 -12.88 5.09 1.66
N ILE A 19 -12.33 4.29 2.58
CA ILE A 19 -11.95 4.74 3.94
C ILE A 19 -10.87 5.83 3.95
N PHE A 20 -10.13 5.99 2.85
CA PHE A 20 -9.07 7.00 2.74
C PHE A 20 -9.48 8.24 1.93
N LEU A 21 -10.65 8.25 1.29
CA LEU A 21 -11.02 9.33 0.38
C LEU A 21 -11.08 10.70 1.07
N ASP A 22 -11.60 10.76 2.29
CA ASP A 22 -11.65 12.03 3.05
C ASP A 22 -10.23 12.56 3.34
N SER A 23 -9.32 11.69 3.77
CA SER A 23 -7.92 12.06 4.04
C SER A 23 -7.20 12.48 2.75
N ILE A 24 -7.41 11.74 1.65
CA ILE A 24 -6.83 12.04 0.35
C ILE A 24 -7.35 13.37 -0.19
N ASN A 25 -8.64 13.67 -0.02
CA ASN A 25 -9.23 14.95 -0.41
C ASN A 25 -8.65 16.12 0.42
N GLN A 26 -8.45 15.93 1.72
CA GLN A 26 -7.97 16.98 2.62
C GLN A 26 -6.46 17.24 2.52
N SER A 27 -5.66 16.19 2.37
CA SER A 27 -4.19 16.25 2.51
C SER A 27 -3.44 15.80 1.25
N GLY A 28 -4.14 15.35 0.21
CA GLY A 28 -3.57 14.71 -0.95
C GLY A 28 -3.26 13.22 -0.73
N LEU A 29 -3.11 12.48 -1.83
CA LEU A 29 -2.68 11.07 -1.78
C LEU A 29 -1.24 11.01 -1.29
N GLY A 30 -1.02 10.31 -0.17
CA GLY A 30 0.27 10.28 0.53
C GLY A 30 0.51 11.43 1.50
N GLY A 31 -0.45 12.36 1.65
CA GLY A 31 -0.38 13.43 2.65
C GLY A 31 -0.42 12.93 4.09
N GLU A 32 -1.08 11.80 4.32
CA GLU A 32 -1.15 11.15 5.60
C GLU A 32 -0.60 9.72 5.51
N ASN A 33 0.38 9.41 6.37
CA ASN A 33 0.90 8.05 6.49
C ASN A 33 0.15 7.31 7.60
N VAL A 34 -0.93 6.62 7.23
CA VAL A 34 -1.81 5.87 8.14
C VAL A 34 -1.05 4.81 8.93
N SER A 35 -0.08 4.13 8.29
CA SER A 35 0.78 3.14 8.96
C SER A 35 1.57 3.76 10.11
N LYS A 36 2.19 4.92 9.87
CA LYS A 36 2.94 5.66 10.91
C LYS A 36 2.02 6.25 11.97
N LYS A 37 0.90 6.87 11.58
CA LYS A 37 -0.06 7.50 12.49
C LYS A 37 -0.60 6.51 13.53
N PHE A 38 -0.83 5.27 13.13
CA PHE A 38 -1.40 4.23 13.98
C PHE A 38 -0.37 3.20 14.42
N GLU A 39 0.93 3.45 14.23
CA GLU A 39 2.02 2.56 14.62
C GLU A 39 1.81 1.10 14.19
N ILE A 40 1.24 0.90 12.99
CA ILE A 40 0.77 -0.41 12.53
C ILE A 40 1.93 -1.41 12.49
N ASN A 41 3.12 -0.98 12.04
CA ASN A 41 4.28 -1.85 12.00
C ASN A 41 4.72 -2.33 13.40
N ALA A 42 4.59 -1.49 14.43
CA ALA A 42 4.95 -1.83 15.80
C ALA A 42 3.97 -2.85 16.41
N MET A 43 2.67 -2.68 16.18
CA MET A 43 1.67 -3.68 16.57
C MET A 43 1.85 -4.97 15.77
N PHE A 44 2.07 -4.87 14.46
CA PHE A 44 2.25 -6.04 13.60
C PHE A 44 3.48 -6.86 13.99
N SER A 45 4.60 -6.21 14.34
CA SER A 45 5.79 -6.89 14.86
C SER A 45 5.48 -7.74 16.10
N GLN A 46 4.68 -7.21 17.04
CA GLN A 46 4.30 -7.97 18.24
C GLN A 46 3.43 -9.18 17.92
N VAL A 47 2.55 -9.08 16.92
CA VAL A 47 1.77 -10.23 16.43
C VAL A 47 2.69 -11.29 15.83
N VAL A 48 3.63 -10.88 14.96
CA VAL A 48 4.62 -11.78 14.35
C VAL A 48 5.48 -12.47 15.41
N ASP A 49 5.95 -11.73 16.42
CA ASP A 49 6.73 -12.29 17.53
C ASP A 49 5.92 -13.33 18.33
N ALA A 50 4.63 -13.10 18.54
CA ALA A 50 3.75 -14.05 19.21
C ALA A 50 3.63 -15.36 18.42
N PHE A 51 3.44 -15.27 17.09
CA PHE A 51 3.40 -16.46 16.25
C PHE A 51 4.73 -17.21 16.24
N ASN A 52 5.84 -16.50 16.01
CA ASN A 52 7.17 -17.13 15.97
C ASN A 52 7.57 -17.81 17.29
N SER A 53 7.16 -17.26 18.43
CA SER A 53 7.52 -17.80 19.74
C SER A 53 6.58 -18.90 20.24
N LYS A 54 5.27 -18.79 20.01
CA LYS A 54 4.26 -19.67 20.63
C LYS A 54 3.39 -20.45 19.65
N TYR A 55 3.17 -19.93 18.46
CA TYR A 55 2.16 -20.46 17.51
C TYR A 55 2.74 -20.80 16.14
N LYS A 56 4.05 -21.07 16.07
CA LYS A 56 4.81 -21.23 14.83
C LYS A 56 4.32 -22.37 13.94
N ASP A 57 3.72 -23.39 14.55
CA ASP A 57 3.24 -24.60 13.88
C ASP A 57 1.75 -24.51 13.51
N CYS A 58 1.08 -23.37 13.76
CA CYS A 58 -0.31 -23.21 13.38
C CYS A 58 -0.44 -23.13 11.85
N ASN A 59 -1.46 -23.79 11.29
CA ASN A 59 -1.61 -23.93 9.83
C ASN A 59 -1.57 -22.59 9.08
N TRP A 60 -2.20 -21.56 9.65
CA TRP A 60 -2.23 -20.23 9.05
C TRP A 60 -0.82 -19.61 9.01
N TRP A 61 -0.07 -19.68 10.11
CA TRP A 61 1.29 -19.12 10.17
C TRP A 61 2.27 -19.86 9.27
N VAL A 62 2.13 -21.18 9.14
CA VAL A 62 2.94 -21.97 8.20
C VAL A 62 2.75 -21.49 6.76
N GLY A 63 1.54 -21.04 6.39
CA GLY A 63 1.26 -20.51 5.05
C GLY A 63 1.67 -19.05 4.86
N GLU A 64 1.36 -18.19 5.82
CA GLU A 64 1.43 -16.72 5.67
C GLU A 64 2.63 -16.08 6.38
N GLY A 65 3.31 -16.83 7.25
CA GLY A 65 4.34 -16.30 8.15
C GLY A 65 5.51 -15.68 7.40
N PHE A 66 5.94 -16.30 6.28
CA PHE A 66 7.00 -15.75 5.44
C PHE A 66 6.68 -14.32 4.95
N ILE A 67 5.46 -14.09 4.46
CA ILE A 67 5.04 -12.76 3.99
C ILE A 67 4.98 -11.79 5.15
N CYS A 68 4.34 -12.18 6.26
CA CYS A 68 4.20 -11.33 7.45
C CYS A 68 5.56 -10.86 8.00
N GLU A 69 6.54 -11.77 8.09
CA GLU A 69 7.89 -11.43 8.54
C GLU A 69 8.57 -10.43 7.61
N LYS A 70 8.48 -10.63 6.29
CA LYS A 70 9.07 -9.73 5.30
C LYS A 70 8.45 -8.33 5.36
N MET A 71 7.13 -8.26 5.55
CA MET A 71 6.42 -6.98 5.74
C MET A 71 6.89 -6.25 6.99
N VAL A 72 6.97 -6.92 8.15
CA VAL A 72 7.41 -6.28 9.40
C VAL A 72 8.85 -5.75 9.29
N ARG A 73 9.72 -6.50 8.61
CA ARG A 73 11.12 -6.12 8.40
C ARG A 73 11.33 -5.11 7.28
N GLN A 74 10.29 -4.78 6.52
CA GLN A 74 10.36 -3.82 5.40
C GLN A 74 11.44 -4.21 4.38
N GLU A 75 11.52 -5.50 4.05
CA GLU A 75 12.60 -6.04 3.22
C GLU A 75 12.28 -6.00 1.72
N VAL A 76 13.30 -5.78 0.89
CA VAL A 76 13.28 -6.16 -0.52
C VAL A 76 14.02 -7.49 -0.65
N THR A 77 13.36 -8.50 -1.18
CA THR A 77 14.00 -9.82 -1.36
C THR A 77 15.01 -9.80 -2.49
N ASN A 78 15.96 -10.75 -2.48
CA ASN A 78 16.92 -10.92 -3.58
C ASN A 78 16.27 -11.20 -4.94
N GLY A 79 15.01 -11.67 -4.95
CA GLY A 79 14.22 -11.87 -6.18
C GLY A 79 13.49 -10.61 -6.67
N GLY A 80 13.69 -9.46 -6.01
CA GLY A 80 13.08 -8.18 -6.39
C GLY A 80 11.71 -7.90 -5.78
N PHE A 81 11.14 -8.83 -4.99
CA PHE A 81 9.86 -8.57 -4.30
C PHE A 81 10.04 -7.51 -3.21
N ASN A 82 9.27 -6.43 -3.33
CA ASN A 82 9.28 -5.31 -2.40
C ASN A 82 8.21 -5.51 -1.31
N PHE A 83 8.65 -5.66 -0.05
CA PHE A 83 7.77 -5.69 1.12
C PHE A 83 7.88 -4.41 1.96
N ARG A 84 8.37 -3.32 1.36
CA ARG A 84 8.31 -1.99 1.97
C ARG A 84 6.91 -1.43 1.79
N TYR A 85 6.29 -1.04 2.89
CA TYR A 85 4.92 -0.58 2.91
C TYR A 85 4.81 0.76 3.63
N GLY A 86 3.89 1.60 3.17
CA GLY A 86 3.70 2.95 3.70
C GLY A 86 4.15 4.07 2.77
N GLY A 87 4.64 3.73 1.58
CA GLY A 87 4.76 4.64 0.43
C GLY A 87 3.46 4.71 -0.38
N VAL A 88 3.41 5.64 -1.35
CA VAL A 88 2.33 5.73 -2.35
C VAL A 88 2.81 5.10 -3.64
N TYR A 89 2.31 3.91 -3.93
CA TYR A 89 2.63 3.18 -5.16
C TYR A 89 1.61 3.47 -6.25
N LEU A 90 2.12 3.72 -7.45
CA LEU A 90 1.38 4.11 -8.63
C LEU A 90 1.72 3.16 -9.77
N THR A 91 0.74 2.78 -10.57
CA THR A 91 0.93 1.90 -11.72
C THR A 91 0.45 2.58 -13.00
N PRO A 92 1.11 2.41 -14.16
CA PRO A 92 0.57 2.89 -15.44
C PRO A 92 -0.64 2.07 -15.92
N SER A 93 -0.96 0.94 -15.26
CA SER A 93 -2.03 0.03 -15.67
C SER A 93 -3.29 0.19 -14.81
N LEU A 94 -4.38 0.69 -15.41
CA LEU A 94 -5.69 0.75 -14.76
C LEU A 94 -6.14 -0.64 -14.27
N LYS A 95 -5.91 -1.69 -15.05
CA LYS A 95 -6.25 -3.07 -14.68
C LYS A 95 -5.52 -3.49 -13.40
N THR A 96 -4.24 -3.17 -13.30
CA THR A 96 -3.42 -3.48 -12.11
C THR A 96 -3.92 -2.70 -10.89
N ALA A 97 -4.27 -1.42 -11.05
CA ALA A 97 -4.87 -0.64 -9.97
C ALA A 97 -6.23 -1.19 -9.51
N LYS A 98 -7.09 -1.63 -10.45
CA LYS A 98 -8.37 -2.32 -10.12
C LYS A 98 -8.11 -3.60 -9.32
N ASN A 99 -7.11 -4.39 -9.69
CA ASN A 99 -6.72 -5.58 -8.94
C ASN A 99 -6.26 -5.23 -7.52
N TYR A 100 -5.41 -4.21 -7.35
CA TYR A 100 -4.94 -3.78 -6.03
C TYR A 100 -6.07 -3.26 -5.13
N ALA A 101 -7.02 -2.51 -5.69
CA ALA A 101 -8.18 -2.00 -4.96
C ALA A 101 -9.10 -3.13 -4.47
N THR A 102 -9.21 -4.21 -5.24
CA THR A 102 -10.14 -5.32 -4.95
C THR A 102 -9.50 -6.45 -4.15
N SER A 103 -8.19 -6.67 -4.27
CA SER A 103 -7.46 -7.69 -3.52
C SER A 103 -7.23 -7.31 -2.05
N ASN A 104 -7.28 -6.00 -1.74
CA ASN A 104 -7.00 -5.48 -0.41
C ASN A 104 -8.24 -4.78 0.16
N LYS A 105 -8.97 -5.48 1.05
CA LYS A 105 -10.20 -4.97 1.68
C LYS A 105 -10.06 -3.54 2.21
N TYR A 106 -8.94 -3.22 2.85
CA TYR A 106 -8.71 -1.92 3.47
C TYR A 106 -7.88 -0.97 2.60
N GLY A 107 -7.67 -1.25 1.30
CA GLY A 107 -6.89 -0.39 0.40
C GLY A 107 -5.40 -0.26 0.75
N SER A 108 -4.92 -1.08 1.69
CA SER A 108 -3.52 -1.16 2.11
C SER A 108 -3.17 -2.60 2.41
N GLU A 109 -2.15 -3.13 1.74
CA GLU A 109 -1.66 -4.49 1.97
C GLU A 109 -1.22 -4.66 3.43
N LEU A 110 -0.44 -3.71 3.95
CA LEU A 110 0.03 -3.74 5.35
C LEU A 110 -1.11 -3.82 6.35
N ILE A 111 -2.14 -2.98 6.20
CA ILE A 111 -3.31 -3.03 7.09
C ILE A 111 -4.04 -4.35 6.93
N SER A 112 -4.20 -4.83 5.70
CA SER A 112 -4.94 -6.07 5.42
C SER A 112 -4.22 -7.30 5.98
N TYR A 113 -2.90 -7.37 5.92
CA TYR A 113 -2.14 -8.43 6.58
C TYR A 113 -2.18 -8.28 8.10
N PHE A 114 -1.90 -7.09 8.66
CA PHE A 114 -1.95 -6.87 10.10
C PHE A 114 -3.28 -7.32 10.72
N ILE A 115 -4.42 -6.92 10.13
CA ILE A 115 -5.74 -7.28 10.66
C ILE A 115 -5.99 -8.78 10.57
N ARG A 116 -5.64 -9.44 9.46
CA ARG A 116 -5.76 -10.90 9.34
C ARG A 116 -4.91 -11.63 10.38
N SER A 117 -3.64 -11.23 10.54
CA SER A 117 -2.75 -11.81 11.54
C SER A 117 -3.27 -11.60 12.96
N TYR A 118 -3.80 -10.41 13.26
CA TYR A 118 -4.44 -10.12 14.53
C TYR A 118 -5.66 -11.02 14.78
N GLU A 119 -6.55 -11.20 13.79
CA GLU A 119 -7.74 -12.04 13.92
C GLU A 119 -7.37 -13.50 14.19
N GLU A 120 -6.33 -14.01 13.53
CA GLU A 120 -5.82 -15.36 13.79
C GLU A 120 -5.19 -15.47 15.18
N LEU A 121 -4.44 -14.46 15.64
CA LEU A 121 -3.92 -14.43 17.00
C LEU A 121 -5.05 -14.38 18.02
N PHE A 122 -6.10 -13.59 17.79
CA PHE A 122 -7.23 -13.45 18.69
C PHE A 122 -7.98 -14.77 18.88
N LYS A 123 -8.08 -15.61 17.84
CA LYS A 123 -8.66 -16.97 17.96
C LYS A 123 -7.86 -17.88 18.90
N LEU A 124 -6.55 -17.69 18.98
CA LEU A 124 -5.63 -18.53 19.77
C LEU A 124 -5.42 -17.98 21.18
N ASP A 125 -5.27 -16.66 21.32
CA ASP A 125 -4.97 -15.94 22.56
C ASP A 125 -5.62 -14.55 22.56
N PRO A 126 -6.92 -14.47 22.90
CA PRO A 126 -7.65 -13.21 22.91
C PRO A 126 -7.03 -12.15 23.82
N MET A 127 -6.48 -12.56 24.97
CA MET A 127 -5.88 -11.65 25.94
C MET A 127 -4.61 -10.98 25.39
N LEU A 128 -3.73 -11.74 24.75
CA LEU A 128 -2.53 -11.17 24.12
C LEU A 128 -2.90 -10.31 22.91
N ALA A 129 -3.85 -10.77 22.09
CA ALA A 129 -4.30 -10.03 20.93
C ALA A 129 -4.87 -8.66 21.32
N ASP A 130 -5.75 -8.59 22.33
CA ASP A 130 -6.32 -7.33 22.81
C ASP A 130 -5.30 -6.42 23.50
N LYS A 131 -4.23 -6.99 24.09
CA LYS A 131 -3.11 -6.19 24.58
C LYS A 131 -2.36 -5.50 23.43
N ILE A 132 -2.18 -6.18 22.30
CA ILE A 132 -1.44 -5.66 21.15
C ILE A 132 -2.29 -4.65 20.37
N PHE A 133 -3.56 -4.95 20.12
CA PHE A 133 -4.48 -4.10 19.38
C PHE A 133 -5.78 -3.90 20.17
N PRO A 134 -5.81 -2.97 21.14
CA PRO A 134 -6.96 -2.78 22.02
C PRO A 134 -8.23 -2.36 21.28
N ILE A 135 -9.40 -2.69 21.85
CA ILE A 135 -10.70 -2.30 21.29
C ILE A 135 -10.88 -0.79 21.15
N ALA A 136 -10.24 0.00 22.03
CA ALA A 136 -10.30 1.46 22.01
C ALA A 136 -9.36 2.09 20.96
N HIS A 137 -8.53 1.30 20.26
CA HIS A 137 -7.56 1.83 19.32
C HIS A 137 -8.26 2.51 18.11
N PRO A 138 -7.89 3.74 17.72
CA PRO A 138 -8.59 4.50 16.67
C PRO A 138 -8.72 3.77 15.31
N LEU A 139 -7.70 3.01 14.92
CA LEU A 139 -7.73 2.19 13.70
C LEU A 139 -8.95 1.22 13.66
N ARG A 140 -9.46 0.76 14.82
CA ARG A 140 -10.68 -0.07 14.92
C ARG A 140 -11.90 0.61 14.30
N GLN A 141 -12.04 1.92 14.51
CA GLN A 141 -13.15 2.69 13.96
C GLN A 141 -13.05 2.78 12.43
N LEU A 142 -11.83 2.97 11.92
CA LEU A 142 -11.57 3.07 10.48
C LEU A 142 -11.86 1.76 9.75
N ILE A 143 -11.46 0.61 10.31
CA ILE A 143 -11.68 -0.70 9.68
C ILE A 143 -13.10 -1.25 9.90
N ALA A 144 -13.85 -0.69 10.85
CA ALA A 144 -15.27 -1.04 11.07
C ALA A 144 -16.20 -0.39 10.05
N LEU A 145 -15.70 0.60 9.28
CA LEU A 145 -16.40 1.09 8.10
C LEU A 145 -16.58 -0.06 7.10
N ASN A 146 -17.59 0.01 6.23
CA ASN A 146 -17.74 -0.90 5.11
C ASN A 146 -16.94 -0.35 3.92
N PRO A 147 -15.66 -0.74 3.73
CA PRO A 147 -14.84 -0.23 2.65
C PRO A 147 -15.40 -0.68 1.30
N VAL A 148 -15.35 0.23 0.33
CA VAL A 148 -15.56 -0.09 -1.08
C VAL A 148 -14.22 0.12 -1.80
N PRO A 149 -13.82 -0.79 -2.71
CA PRO A 149 -12.66 -0.57 -3.58
C PRO A 149 -12.79 0.74 -4.36
N VAL A 150 -11.69 1.48 -4.45
CA VAL A 150 -11.63 2.73 -5.22
C VAL A 150 -10.36 2.74 -6.07
N VAL A 151 -10.47 3.21 -7.31
CA VAL A 151 -9.29 3.51 -8.13
C VAL A 151 -9.23 5.01 -8.39
N LEU A 152 -8.04 5.55 -8.22
CA LEU A 152 -7.71 6.94 -8.49
C LEU A 152 -6.84 6.99 -9.75
N GLU A 153 -7.26 7.78 -10.73
CA GLU A 153 -6.41 8.26 -11.82
C GLU A 153 -5.70 9.52 -11.35
N VAL A 154 -4.40 9.57 -11.60
CA VAL A 154 -3.53 10.67 -11.24
C VAL A 154 -2.91 11.26 -12.49
N VAL A 155 -3.09 12.57 -12.67
CA VAL A 155 -2.66 13.33 -13.84
C VAL A 155 -1.70 14.46 -13.43
N GLY A 156 -0.96 15.02 -14.40
CA GLY A 156 -0.09 16.18 -14.14
C GLY A 156 1.08 15.91 -13.19
N ILE A 157 1.46 14.64 -13.00
CA ILE A 157 2.65 14.30 -12.21
C ILE A 157 3.91 14.67 -12.99
N THR A 158 4.86 15.27 -12.29
CA THR A 158 6.20 15.54 -12.79
C THR A 158 7.17 14.43 -12.41
N LYS A 159 8.14 14.17 -13.28
CA LYS A 159 9.13 13.08 -13.11
C LYS A 159 9.93 13.19 -11.80
N ASP A 160 10.19 14.41 -11.31
CA ASP A 160 10.91 14.66 -10.05
C ASP A 160 10.14 14.26 -8.78
N CYS A 161 8.87 13.88 -8.91
CA CYS A 161 8.03 13.41 -7.81
C CYS A 161 7.94 11.87 -7.75
N LEU A 162 8.69 11.17 -8.59
CA LEU A 162 8.64 9.71 -8.73
C LEU A 162 10.02 9.08 -8.59
N VAL A 163 10.03 7.89 -8.02
CA VAL A 163 11.12 6.92 -8.05
C VAL A 163 10.54 5.57 -8.51
N THR A 164 11.40 4.62 -8.89
CA THR A 164 10.95 3.23 -9.08
C THR A 164 10.49 2.64 -7.75
N GLU A 165 9.78 1.50 -7.75
CA GLU A 165 9.42 0.81 -6.50
C GLU A 165 10.62 0.41 -5.63
N GLN A 166 11.81 0.32 -6.23
CA GLN A 166 13.06 0.04 -5.52
C GLN A 166 13.72 1.32 -4.98
N GLY A 167 13.15 2.50 -5.25
CA GLY A 167 13.66 3.80 -4.82
C GLY A 167 14.75 4.37 -5.75
N MET A 168 14.85 3.89 -6.98
CA MET A 168 15.83 4.36 -7.97
C MET A 168 15.26 5.50 -8.83
N PRO A 169 16.11 6.30 -9.50
CA PRO A 169 15.66 7.24 -10.52
C PRO A 169 14.88 6.53 -11.65
N ILE A 170 13.91 7.22 -12.25
CA ILE A 170 12.95 6.60 -13.18
C ILE A 170 13.41 6.62 -14.65
N GLU A 171 14.51 7.27 -14.98
CA GLU A 171 14.94 7.52 -16.36
C GLU A 171 15.17 6.22 -17.14
N GLU A 172 15.86 5.26 -16.53
CA GLU A 172 16.10 3.94 -17.13
C GLU A 172 14.80 3.16 -17.31
N GLN A 173 13.90 3.21 -16.31
CA GLN A 173 12.58 2.58 -16.37
C GLN A 173 11.74 3.18 -17.51
N LEU A 174 11.76 4.50 -17.68
CA LEU A 174 11.04 5.17 -18.77
C LEU A 174 11.61 4.80 -20.15
N GLU A 175 12.92 4.63 -20.27
CA GLU A 175 13.55 4.17 -21.52
C GLU A 175 13.15 2.73 -21.83
N LEU A 176 13.13 1.85 -20.83
CA LEU A 176 12.64 0.48 -21.00
C LEU A 176 11.16 0.46 -21.39
N MET A 177 10.31 1.24 -20.73
CA MET A 177 8.88 1.33 -21.07
C MET A 177 8.66 1.71 -22.54
N ARG A 178 9.47 2.63 -23.11
CA ARG A 178 9.40 3.01 -24.53
C ARG A 178 9.70 1.86 -25.50
N GLN A 179 10.40 0.82 -25.04
CA GLN A 179 10.75 -0.36 -25.84
C GLN A 179 9.66 -1.45 -25.83
N PHE A 180 8.66 -1.31 -24.94
CA PHE A 180 7.58 -2.28 -24.78
C PHE A 180 6.21 -1.66 -25.10
N PRO A 181 5.25 -2.47 -25.57
CA PRO A 181 3.88 -2.00 -25.75
C PRO A 181 3.22 -1.70 -24.39
N GLU A 182 2.24 -0.78 -24.38
CA GLU A 182 1.60 -0.27 -23.15
C GLU A 182 0.99 -1.38 -22.28
N GLU A 183 0.53 -2.49 -22.88
CA GLU A 183 -0.03 -3.64 -22.15
C GLU A 183 1.00 -4.32 -21.23
N MET A 184 2.30 -4.17 -21.55
CA MET A 184 3.39 -4.66 -20.71
C MET A 184 3.80 -3.66 -19.63
N TRP A 185 3.28 -2.42 -19.66
CA TRP A 185 3.69 -1.38 -18.72
C TRP A 185 3.31 -1.67 -17.27
N GLN A 186 2.37 -2.60 -17.03
CA GLN A 186 1.99 -3.08 -15.70
C GLN A 186 3.16 -3.61 -14.84
N GLN A 187 4.33 -3.84 -15.43
CA GLN A 187 5.54 -4.28 -14.73
C GLN A 187 6.39 -3.12 -14.18
N PHE A 188 6.07 -1.87 -14.56
CA PHE A 188 6.87 -0.68 -14.26
C PHE A 188 6.10 0.27 -13.33
N ASN A 189 5.91 -0.16 -12.10
CA ASN A 189 5.30 0.66 -11.06
C ASN A 189 6.27 1.75 -10.57
N PHE A 190 5.69 2.78 -9.95
CA PHE A 190 6.38 3.94 -9.42
C PHE A 190 6.02 4.14 -7.95
N GLU A 191 6.91 4.75 -7.18
CA GLU A 191 6.61 5.27 -5.85
C GLU A 191 6.67 6.80 -5.88
N SER A 192 5.65 7.44 -5.33
CA SER A 192 5.65 8.90 -5.20
C SER A 192 6.47 9.34 -4.00
N THR A 193 7.35 10.34 -4.21
CA THR A 193 8.22 10.89 -3.16
C THR A 193 7.58 12.03 -2.38
N LYS A 194 6.41 12.51 -2.82
CA LYS A 194 5.70 13.65 -2.25
C LYS A 194 4.19 13.39 -2.30
N PRO A 195 3.39 14.01 -1.41
CA PRO A 195 1.94 13.96 -1.53
C PRO A 195 1.47 14.50 -2.89
N ILE A 196 0.46 13.85 -3.46
CA ILE A 196 -0.19 14.25 -4.71
C ILE A 196 -1.47 14.98 -4.34
N SER A 197 -1.56 16.26 -4.71
CA SER A 197 -2.72 17.08 -4.40
C SER A 197 -4.01 16.57 -5.05
N TRP A 198 -5.15 16.84 -4.41
CA TRP A 198 -6.46 16.39 -4.86
C TRP A 198 -6.85 16.91 -6.24
N GLU A 199 -6.43 18.12 -6.64
CA GLU A 199 -6.71 18.67 -7.97
C GLU A 199 -6.14 17.84 -9.12
N ASN A 200 -5.15 16.99 -8.83
CA ASN A 200 -4.51 16.08 -9.78
C ASN A 200 -5.10 14.67 -9.75
N ILE A 201 -6.16 14.45 -8.97
CA ILE A 201 -6.76 13.13 -8.72
C ILE A 201 -8.19 13.10 -9.27
N LYS A 202 -8.51 12.01 -9.98
CA LYS A 202 -9.86 11.69 -10.43
C LYS A 202 -10.23 10.30 -9.95
N GLN A 203 -11.42 10.14 -9.38
CA GLN A 203 -11.93 8.82 -9.03
C GLN A 203 -12.48 8.12 -10.28
N ILE A 204 -12.08 6.88 -10.51
CA ILE A 204 -12.56 6.03 -11.60
C ILE A 204 -13.71 5.16 -11.11
N ASP A 205 -14.80 5.11 -11.88
CA ASP A 205 -15.88 4.15 -11.64
C ASP A 205 -15.41 2.72 -11.98
N LEU A 206 -15.58 1.81 -11.03
CA LEU A 206 -15.18 0.43 -11.18
C LEU A 206 -16.20 -0.41 -11.98
N ASN A 207 -17.43 0.09 -12.12
CA ASN A 207 -18.53 -0.58 -12.82
C ASN A 207 -18.66 -0.17 -14.30
N GLY A 208 -17.79 0.74 -14.76
CA GLY A 208 -17.67 1.18 -16.16
C GLY A 208 -16.67 0.39 -16.97
#